data_AF-A0A7K0VPS1-F1
#
_entry.id   AF-A0A7K0VPS1-F1
#
_cell.length_a   1.000
_cell.length_b   1.000
_cell.length_c   1.000
_cell.angle_alpha   90.00
_cell.angle_beta   90.00
_cell.angle_gamma   90.00
#
_symmetry.space_group_name_H-M   'P 1'
#
loop_
_entity.id
_entity.type
_entity.pdbx_description
1 polymer ?
#
loop_
_entity_poly.entity_id
_entity_poly.type
_entity_poly.pdbx_seq_one_letter_code
_entity_poly.pdbx_strand_id
1 'polypeptide(L)' 'MSKLTPVLSAHWDEADSFTIAGYKRNGGYGAVAKALAMAPDEVIQLVKDSGLRGRGGAGF' A
#
# COMPACT_ATOMS: atom_id res chain seq x y z
N MET A 1 24.20 -3.75 -4.94
CA MET A 1 22.74 -3.98 -4.99
C MET A 1 22.13 -3.23 -3.82
N SER A 2 21.06 -2.44 -4.02
CA SER A 2 20.38 -1.80 -2.88
C SER A 2 19.61 -2.86 -2.07
N LYS A 3 19.47 -2.63 -0.76
CA LYS A 3 18.69 -3.48 0.13
C LYS A 3 17.21 -3.43 -0.30
N LEU A 4 16.60 -4.59 -0.55
CA LEU A 4 15.18 -4.68 -0.83
C LEU A 4 14.38 -4.47 0.47
N THR A 5 13.33 -3.66 0.41
CA THR A 5 12.44 -3.40 1.55
C THR A 5 11.13 -4.16 1.33
N PRO A 6 10.77 -5.14 2.19
CA PRO A 6 9.47 -5.77 2.12
C PRO A 6 8.39 -4.76 2.55
N VAL A 7 7.36 -4.60 1.72
CA VAL A 7 6.19 -3.75 2.02
C VAL A 7 4.93 -4.62 2.11
N LEU A 8 4.62 -5.38 1.06
CA LEU A 8 3.43 -6.24 1.02
C LEU A 8 3.57 -7.49 1.90
N SER A 9 4.77 -8.06 1.95
CA SER A 9 5.07 -9.31 2.65
C SER A 9 5.73 -9.11 4.02
N ALA A 10 5.77 -7.86 4.51
CA ALA A 10 6.50 -7.52 5.74
C ALA A 10 5.99 -8.24 7.00
N HIS A 11 4.72 -8.68 6.99
CA HIS A 11 4.01 -9.21 8.18
C HIS A 11 3.24 -10.52 7.88
N TRP A 12 3.55 -11.22 6.78
CA TRP A 12 2.78 -12.40 6.37
C TRP A 12 2.89 -13.60 7.31
N ASP A 13 3.96 -13.67 8.09
CA ASP A 13 4.25 -14.73 9.05
C ASP A 13 3.65 -14.46 10.45
N GLU A 14 3.02 -13.30 10.66
CA GLU A 14 2.28 -13.03 11.89
C GLU A 14 1.02 -13.89 11.94
N ALA A 15 0.87 -14.66 13.02
CA ALA A 15 -0.20 -15.65 13.19
C ALA A 15 -1.62 -15.05 13.12
N ASP A 16 -1.77 -13.75 13.39
CA ASP A 16 -3.04 -13.02 13.37
C ASP A 16 -3.10 -11.95 12.27
N SER A 17 -2.21 -12.01 11.27
CA SER A 17 -2.11 -11.03 10.17
C SER A 17 -3.41 -10.83 9.38
N PHE A 18 -4.27 -11.85 9.34
CA PHE A 18 -5.58 -11.80 8.69
C PHE A 18 -6.66 -11.07 9.50
N THR A 19 -6.39 -10.72 10.76
CA THR A 19 -7.37 -10.06 11.63
C THR A 19 -7.32 -8.54 11.47
N ILE A 20 -8.44 -7.86 11.75
CA ILE A 20 -8.50 -6.38 11.76
C ILE A 20 -7.53 -5.81 12.80
N ALA A 21 -7.39 -6.48 13.95
CA ALA A 21 -6.48 -6.05 15.01
C ALA A 21 -5.02 -6.12 14.54
N GLY A 22 -4.61 -7.23 13.91
CA GLY A 22 -3.30 -7.39 13.29
C GLY A 22 -3.04 -6.34 12.22
N TYR A 23 -3.99 -6.13 11.30
CA TYR A 23 -3.85 -5.11 10.26
C TYR A 23 -3.69 -3.69 10.85
N LYS A 24 -4.52 -3.30 11.83
CA LYS A 24 -4.45 -1.98 12.48
C LYS A 24 -3.15 -1.77 13.27
N ARG A 25 -2.65 -2.81 13.96
CA ARG A 25 -1.38 -2.75 14.71
C ARG A 25 -0.21 -2.35 13.82
N ASN A 26 -0.21 -2.81 12.57
CA ASN A 26 0.82 -2.52 11.58
C ASN A 26 0.51 -1.27 10.72
N GLY A 27 -0.30 -0.34 11.24
CA GLY A 27 -0.63 0.92 10.57
C GLY A 27 -1.76 0.85 9.53
N GLY A 28 -2.51 -0.26 9.52
CA GLY A 28 -3.67 -0.45 8.65
C GLY A 28 -4.68 0.69 8.73
N TYR A 29 -5.31 1.00 7.61
CA TYR A 29 -6.24 2.13 7.41
C TYR A 29 -5.65 3.55 7.56
N GLY A 30 -4.39 3.73 7.96
CA GLY A 30 -3.79 5.07 8.03
C GLY A 30 -3.76 5.77 6.68
N ALA A 31 -3.36 5.06 5.62
CA ALA A 31 -3.28 5.61 4.27
C ALA A 31 -4.64 5.93 3.65
N VAL A 32 -5.70 5.14 3.95
CA VAL A 32 -7.03 5.42 3.40
C VAL A 32 -7.63 6.69 3.99
N ALA A 33 -7.40 6.96 5.28
CA ALA A 33 -7.83 8.21 5.90
C ALA A 33 -7.19 9.42 5.21
N LYS A 34 -5.88 9.34 4.88
CA LYS A 34 -5.18 10.37 4.10
C LYS A 34 -5.76 10.51 2.70
N ALA A 35 -5.94 9.40 1.98
CA ALA A 35 -6.44 9.43 0.60
C ALA A 35 -7.86 9.99 0.49
N LEU A 36 -8.74 9.69 1.45
CA LEU A 36 -10.12 10.21 1.50
C LEU A 36 -10.18 11.71 1.80
N ALA A 37 -9.12 12.29 2.34
CA ALA A 37 -9.02 13.73 2.57
C ALA A 37 -8.42 14.49 1.38
N MET A 38 -7.91 13.79 0.36
CA MET A 38 -7.34 14.40 -0.85
C MET A 38 -8.44 14.69 -1.88
N ALA A 39 -8.22 15.68 -2.74
CA ALA A 39 -9.03 15.79 -3.95
C ALA A 39 -8.77 14.58 -4.87
N PRO A 40 -9.79 14.10 -5.62
CA PRO A 40 -9.62 12.95 -6.52
C PRO A 40 -8.45 13.09 -7.50
N ASP A 41 -8.26 14.28 -8.08
CA ASP A 41 -7.17 14.54 -9.03
C ASP A 41 -5.79 14.46 -8.38
N GLU A 42 -5.66 14.85 -7.11
CA GLU A 42 -4.39 14.80 -6.39
C GLU A 42 -3.96 13.36 -6.12
N VAL A 43 -4.88 12.48 -5.70
CA VAL A 43 -4.55 11.07 -5.47
C VAL A 43 -4.25 10.34 -6.78
N ILE A 44 -4.93 10.71 -7.86
CA ILE A 44 -4.62 10.21 -9.22
C ILE A 44 -3.21 10.65 -9.64
N GLN A 45 -2.87 11.94 -9.46
CA GLN A 45 -1.55 12.44 -9.84
C GLN A 45 -0.43 11.81 -9.01
N LEU A 46 -0.66 11.62 -7.70
CA LEU A 46 0.29 10.93 -6.82
C LEU A 46 0.64 9.52 -7.34
N VAL A 47 -0.36 8.76 -7.81
CA VAL A 47 -0.13 7.42 -8.36
C VAL A 47 0.62 7.51 -9.70
N LYS A 48 0.29 8.47 -10.57
CA LYS A 48 1.03 8.71 -11.83
C LYS A 48 2.50 9.02 -11.57
N ASP A 49 2.79 9.91 -10.63
CA ASP A 49 4.15 10.34 -10.29
C ASP A 49 4.98 9.19 -9.69
N SER A 50 4.34 8.20 -9.07
CA SER A 50 5.02 7.00 -8.55
C SER A 50 5.56 6.07 -9.64
N GLY A 51 5.07 6.19 -10.89
CA GLY A 51 5.41 5.27 -11.97
C GLY A 51 4.93 3.84 -11.74
N LEU A 52 3.91 3.64 -10.90
CA LEU A 52 3.32 2.33 -10.64
C LEU A 52 2.69 1.77 -11.92
N ARG A 53 3.17 0.60 -12.36
CA ARG A 53 2.63 -0.13 -13.50
C ARG A 53 1.77 -1.31 -13.05
N GLY A 54 0.81 -1.69 -13.89
CA GLY A 54 -0.05 -2.84 -13.71
C GLY A 54 0.75 -4.14 -13.56
N ARG A 55 0.51 -4.85 -12.45
CA ARG A 55 1.19 -6.12 -12.12
C ARG A 55 0.41 -7.38 -12.56
N GLY A 56 -0.68 -7.20 -13.30
CA GLY A 56 -1.46 -8.29 -13.90
C GLY A 56 -0.96 -8.80 -15.25
N GLY A 57 0.20 -8.33 -15.73
CA GLY A 57 0.84 -8.78 -16.97
C GLY A 57 0.75 -7.82 -18.16
N ALA A 58 -0.24 -6.93 -18.21
CA ALA A 58 -0.39 -5.94 -19.29
C ALA A 58 0.60 -4.77 -19.21
N GLY A 59 1.05 -4.39 -18.01
CA GLY A 59 2.04 -3.34 -17.81
C GLY A 59 1.56 -1.91 -18.11
N PHE A 60 0.24 -1.66 -18.08
CA PHE A 60 -0.35 -0.31 -18.14
C PHE A 60 0.21 0.60 -17.05
#